data_AF-A0A351STY0-F1
#
_entry.id   AF-A0A351STY0-F1
#
_cell.length_a   1.000
_cell.length_b   1.000
_cell.length_c   1.000
_cell.angle_alpha   90.00
_cell.angle_beta   90.00
_cell.angle_gamma   90.00
#
_symmetry.space_group_name_H-M   'P 1'
#
loop_
_entity.id
_entity.type
_entity.pdbx_description
1 polymer ?
#
loop_
_entity_poly.entity_id
_entity_poly.type
_entity_poly.pdbx_seq_one_letter_code
_entity_poly.pdbx_strand_id
1 'polypeptide(L)'
;MALTRFVLHPSSPTSKELLFLLLSIVGSSLLAGVLGALLAYAITKPVRRAILEAYEMIRYVEPKPPRVEAANEVRALSALFDQAYVSFVELVQAREMLDSVNEGILALDKEGRVAGMNLRAQEILETPLAEARHKSLGELLGPLPTNDFLLTIARNVLGDHEERVHNRVPLCPPSGKATLLSLKVSPLKLKSDPRELLGAILAFKEQPDKSAELPEIVGKSERFKEVLDLVVKVASTNSRVLIMGESGTGKGLIANAIHRLSPRKDKPFIKLNCAAIPEGLLESELFGHEKGAFTGAVGKKAGKFELVNGGTIFLDEIGDMSPSTQAKVLNVLQEGEFTPVGGNQARKVDVRIIAATNKDLLAEVQQGRFREDLFYRLNVITFNIPPLRERKSDIPMLADHFLEEAAKKSNTEKKSIARSAMDLLLAYPWPGNVRELENAIERAALLSNGSAIQPEDLPFGANASPLKPSLNKVEETIPENKTVALARGEKRGIVLQAVARLPEQFTAQELRRSCPGVSPEMVRVVLRELQKENLIISDGHGPGAVWRKRGIITEKG
;
A
#
# COMPACT_ATOMS: atom_id res chain seq x y z
N MET A 1 -53.37 -17.16 39.08
CA MET A 1 -54.59 -17.35 39.90
C MET A 1 -54.30 -16.80 41.29
N ALA A 2 -55.32 -16.19 41.92
CA ALA A 2 -55.32 -15.51 43.23
C ALA A 2 -54.81 -14.05 43.24
N LEU A 3 -55.52 -13.16 42.55
CA LEU A 3 -55.92 -11.83 43.04
C LEU A 3 -57.04 -11.33 42.13
N THR A 4 -58.23 -11.86 42.42
CA THR A 4 -59.49 -11.66 41.72
C THR A 4 -60.20 -10.44 42.29
N ARG A 5 -60.80 -9.64 41.38
CA ARG A 5 -62.01 -8.83 41.58
C ARG A 5 -62.01 -7.81 42.73
N PHE A 6 -61.83 -6.54 42.37
CA PHE A 6 -62.61 -5.47 42.99
C PHE A 6 -63.46 -4.79 41.91
N VAL A 7 -64.74 -5.15 41.91
CA VAL A 7 -65.81 -4.46 41.20
C VAL A 7 -66.16 -3.23 42.02
N LEU A 8 -66.06 -2.05 41.42
CA LEU A 8 -66.54 -0.80 42.00
C LEU A 8 -68.08 -0.82 41.99
N HIS A 9 -68.69 -0.86 43.18
CA HIS A 9 -70.08 -0.45 43.42
C HIS A 9 -70.09 0.65 44.51
N PRO A 10 -71.02 1.62 44.46
CA PRO A 10 -70.86 2.92 45.10
C PRO A 10 -71.65 2.99 46.41
N SER A 11 -70.97 3.17 47.55
CA SER A 11 -71.52 3.90 48.72
C SER A 11 -70.47 4.02 49.84
N SER A 12 -70.42 5.21 50.46
CA SER A 12 -69.85 5.50 51.79
C SER A 12 -68.35 5.89 51.86
N PRO A 13 -67.93 6.60 52.94
CA PRO A 13 -67.07 7.78 52.85
C PRO A 13 -65.59 7.44 53.11
N THR A 14 -64.86 7.00 52.10
CA THR A 14 -63.40 6.76 52.19
C THR A 14 -62.56 7.74 51.36
N SER A 15 -63.20 8.64 50.62
CA SER A 15 -62.51 9.60 49.75
C SER A 15 -61.75 10.70 50.51
N LYS A 16 -62.18 11.07 51.74
CA LYS A 16 -61.48 12.09 52.53
C LYS A 16 -60.21 11.57 53.20
N GLU A 17 -60.17 10.30 53.62
CA GLU A 17 -58.97 9.70 54.21
C GLU A 17 -57.91 9.37 53.16
N LEU A 18 -58.33 8.94 51.95
CA LEU A 18 -57.42 8.77 50.82
C LEU A 18 -56.82 10.10 50.35
N LEU A 19 -57.62 11.17 50.35
CA LEU A 19 -57.15 12.51 50.00
C LEU A 19 -56.21 13.08 51.07
N PHE A 20 -56.48 12.83 52.36
CA PHE A 20 -55.59 13.25 53.46
C PHE A 20 -54.28 12.48 53.48
N LEU A 21 -54.29 11.18 53.18
CA LEU A 21 -53.07 10.37 53.04
C LEU A 21 -52.23 10.89 51.85
N LEU A 22 -52.88 11.18 50.72
CA LEU A 22 -52.25 11.75 49.53
C LEU A 22 -51.73 13.18 49.77
N LEU A 23 -52.42 14.00 50.57
CA LEU A 23 -52.00 15.36 50.93
C LEU A 23 -50.86 15.38 51.96
N SER A 24 -50.81 14.40 52.88
CA SER A 24 -49.74 14.31 53.90
C SER A 24 -48.38 13.84 53.36
N ILE A 25 -48.34 13.26 52.16
CA ILE A 25 -47.10 12.79 51.49
C ILE A 25 -46.48 13.91 50.63
N VAL A 26 -47.14 15.06 50.49
CA VAL A 26 -46.65 16.18 49.68
C VAL A 26 -45.81 17.12 50.54
N GLY A 27 -44.57 16.71 50.77
CA GLY A 27 -43.50 17.54 51.32
C GLY A 27 -42.28 17.53 50.41
N SER A 28 -42.10 18.62 49.65
CA SER A 28 -40.87 19.05 48.96
C SER A 28 -40.33 18.23 47.77
N SER A 29 -40.55 18.79 46.58
CA SER A 29 -39.65 18.96 45.42
C SER A 29 -38.95 17.78 44.72
N LEU A 30 -38.68 16.66 45.37
CA LEU A 30 -37.40 15.99 45.08
C LEU A 30 -37.49 14.47 45.23
N LEU A 31 -38.41 13.85 44.49
CA LEU A 31 -38.41 12.41 44.27
C LEU A 31 -39.09 12.16 42.91
N ALA A 32 -38.56 12.64 41.78
CA ALA A 32 -37.20 12.44 41.25
C ALA A 32 -36.78 10.97 41.15
N GLY A 33 -37.03 10.17 42.17
CA GLY A 33 -36.71 8.74 42.17
C GLY A 33 -37.82 7.85 41.63
N VAL A 34 -39.09 8.31 41.63
CA VAL A 34 -40.19 7.36 41.45
C VAL A 34 -40.20 6.79 40.05
N LEU A 35 -40.58 7.51 39.00
CA LEU A 35 -40.83 6.78 37.75
C LEU A 35 -39.89 7.09 36.58
N GLY A 36 -38.64 7.39 36.95
CA GLY A 36 -37.47 6.75 36.31
C GLY A 36 -37.62 5.22 36.19
N ALA A 37 -38.45 4.58 37.02
CA ALA A 37 -38.94 3.21 36.84
C ALA A 37 -39.95 2.99 35.68
N LEU A 38 -40.60 4.03 35.13
CA LEU A 38 -41.37 3.94 33.88
C LEU A 38 -40.51 4.18 32.64
N LEU A 39 -39.40 4.90 32.82
CA LEU A 39 -38.32 5.03 31.85
C LEU A 39 -37.67 3.67 31.44
N ALA A 40 -38.06 2.50 31.99
CA ALA A 40 -37.33 1.23 31.78
C ALA A 40 -38.13 -0.06 31.51
N TYR A 41 -39.43 -0.17 31.84
CA TYR A 41 -40.07 -1.51 31.96
C TYR A 41 -41.05 -1.95 30.85
N ALA A 42 -41.73 -1.06 30.10
CA ALA A 42 -42.77 -1.49 29.14
C ALA A 42 -42.43 -1.16 27.68
N ILE A 43 -41.33 -1.76 27.22
CA ILE A 43 -40.97 -1.94 25.82
C ILE A 43 -42.19 -2.53 25.05
N THR A 44 -42.43 -2.03 23.83
CA THR A 44 -43.48 -2.38 22.84
C THR A 44 -44.81 -1.60 22.89
N LYS A 45 -45.48 -1.57 21.71
CA LYS A 45 -46.82 -1.03 21.33
C LYS A 45 -47.79 -0.52 22.43
N PRO A 46 -48.01 -1.18 23.58
CA PRO A 46 -48.87 -0.69 24.65
C PRO A 46 -48.63 0.75 25.15
N VAL A 47 -47.40 1.28 25.20
CA VAL A 47 -47.15 2.64 25.75
C VAL A 47 -47.67 3.76 24.84
N ARG A 48 -47.48 3.63 23.52
CA ARG A 48 -48.05 4.57 22.53
C ARG A 48 -49.58 4.62 22.63
N ARG A 49 -50.19 3.47 22.89
CA ARG A 49 -51.64 3.34 23.05
C ARG A 49 -52.14 3.98 24.35
N ALA A 50 -51.44 3.77 25.47
CA ALA A 50 -51.80 4.37 26.77
C ALA A 50 -51.68 5.90 26.78
N ILE A 51 -50.69 6.47 26.08
CA ILE A 51 -50.53 7.93 25.94
C ILE A 51 -51.65 8.53 25.08
N LEU A 52 -51.98 7.89 23.95
CA LEU A 52 -53.11 8.30 23.11
C LEU A 52 -54.45 8.17 23.85
N GLU A 53 -54.65 7.10 24.62
CA GLU A 53 -55.85 6.89 25.43
C GLU A 53 -55.95 7.91 26.60
N ALA A 54 -54.83 8.28 27.23
CA ALA A 54 -54.81 9.33 28.26
C ALA A 54 -55.05 10.73 27.67
N TYR A 55 -54.48 11.02 26.51
CA TYR A 55 -54.71 12.27 25.76
C TYR A 55 -56.18 12.39 25.32
N GLU A 56 -56.76 11.32 24.78
CA GLU A 56 -58.18 11.24 24.43
C GLU A 56 -59.08 11.40 25.67
N MET A 57 -58.74 10.78 26.82
CA MET A 57 -59.49 10.94 28.07
C MET A 57 -59.46 12.38 28.62
N ILE A 58 -58.32 13.06 28.55
CA ILE A 58 -58.21 14.48 28.94
C ILE A 58 -59.05 15.37 28.03
N ARG A 59 -59.15 15.02 26.74
CA ARG A 59 -59.91 15.74 25.72
C ARG A 59 -61.43 15.49 25.79
N TYR A 60 -61.85 14.34 26.34
CA TYR A 60 -63.26 13.92 26.46
C TYR A 60 -63.97 14.37 27.74
N VAL A 61 -63.32 15.08 28.65
CA VAL A 61 -64.00 15.66 29.83
C VAL A 61 -64.92 16.79 29.35
N GLU A 62 -66.15 16.45 28.97
CA GLU A 62 -67.24 17.42 28.78
C GLU A 62 -67.40 18.26 30.06
N PRO A 63 -67.56 19.58 29.95
CA PRO A 63 -67.66 20.47 31.09
C PRO A 63 -69.06 20.37 31.71
N LYS A 64 -69.30 19.39 32.59
CA LYS A 64 -70.20 19.65 33.72
C LYS A 64 -69.38 20.35 34.79
N PRO A 65 -69.87 21.46 35.38
CA PRO A 65 -68.98 22.42 36.00
C PRO A 65 -68.32 21.78 37.22
N PRO A 66 -66.99 21.84 37.29
CA PRO A 66 -66.46 22.53 38.44
C PRO A 66 -65.43 23.59 38.05
N ARG A 67 -65.50 24.69 38.82
CA ARG A 67 -64.52 25.73 39.12
C ARG A 67 -63.30 25.84 38.17
N VAL A 68 -63.17 27.02 37.57
CA VAL A 68 -62.12 27.52 36.66
C VAL A 68 -60.70 27.04 36.97
N GLU A 69 -60.34 26.83 38.24
CA GLU A 69 -59.04 26.31 38.66
C GLU A 69 -58.74 24.89 38.16
N ALA A 70 -59.70 23.95 38.22
CA ALA A 70 -59.48 22.58 37.76
C ALA A 70 -59.31 22.51 36.23
N ALA A 71 -60.01 23.36 35.48
CA ALA A 71 -59.85 23.46 34.03
C ALA A 71 -58.48 24.05 33.63
N ASN A 72 -57.95 24.98 34.42
CA ASN A 72 -56.62 25.57 34.20
C ASN A 72 -55.50 24.58 34.53
N GLU A 73 -55.64 23.80 35.61
CA GLU A 73 -54.70 22.73 35.97
C GLU A 73 -54.66 21.62 34.91
N VAL A 74 -55.82 21.19 34.40
CA VAL A 74 -55.92 20.19 33.33
C VAL A 74 -55.28 20.71 32.03
N ARG A 75 -55.45 22.00 31.69
CA ARG A 75 -54.74 22.61 30.54
C ARG A 75 -53.24 22.69 30.74
N ALA A 76 -52.77 23.05 31.93
CA ALA A 76 -51.34 23.11 32.24
C ALA A 76 -50.69 21.72 32.14
N LEU A 77 -51.36 20.69 32.66
CA LEU A 77 -50.95 19.29 32.50
C LEU A 77 -50.93 18.87 31.02
N SER A 78 -51.99 19.17 30.25
CA SER A 78 -52.02 18.87 28.81
C SER A 78 -50.86 19.52 28.05
N ALA A 79 -50.54 20.79 28.35
CA ALA A 79 -49.42 21.50 27.71
C ALA A 79 -48.06 20.88 28.06
N LEU A 80 -47.86 20.45 29.32
CA LEU A 80 -46.65 19.73 29.74
C LEU A 80 -46.55 18.36 29.06
N PHE A 81 -47.67 17.66 28.88
CA PHE A 81 -47.72 16.38 28.15
C PHE A 81 -47.41 16.55 26.66
N ASP A 82 -47.96 17.58 26.01
CA ASP A 82 -47.67 17.90 24.62
C ASP A 82 -46.17 18.22 24.44
N GLN A 83 -45.60 19.02 25.34
CA GLN A 83 -44.17 19.33 25.32
C GLN A 83 -43.30 18.09 25.54
N ALA A 84 -43.64 17.24 26.51
CA ALA A 84 -42.92 15.99 26.76
C ALA A 84 -43.05 14.99 25.60
N TYR A 85 -44.22 14.92 24.95
CA TYR A 85 -44.44 14.08 23.77
C TYR A 85 -43.60 14.54 22.58
N VAL A 86 -43.58 15.84 22.29
CA VAL A 86 -42.73 16.40 21.22
C VAL A 86 -41.25 16.11 21.48
N SER A 87 -40.75 16.38 22.69
CA SER A 87 -39.36 16.06 23.05
C SER A 87 -39.04 14.56 22.98
N PHE A 88 -39.99 13.69 23.34
CA PHE A 88 -39.83 12.24 23.21
C PHE A 88 -39.75 11.81 21.74
N VAL A 89 -40.63 12.34 20.87
CA VAL A 89 -40.62 12.04 19.43
C VAL A 89 -39.31 12.53 18.79
N GLU A 90 -38.83 13.72 19.14
CA GLU A 90 -37.55 14.26 18.67
C GLU A 90 -36.36 13.38 19.08
N LEU A 91 -36.35 12.87 20.32
CA LEU A 91 -35.30 11.97 20.82
C LEU A 91 -35.30 10.62 20.09
N VAL A 92 -36.48 10.04 19.86
CA VAL A 92 -36.60 8.78 19.11
C VAL A 92 -36.16 8.98 17.66
N GLN A 93 -36.59 10.06 17.00
CA GLN A 93 -36.17 10.40 15.64
C GLN A 93 -34.66 10.64 15.54
N ALA A 94 -34.08 11.38 16.48
CA ALA A 94 -32.64 11.64 16.50
C ALA A 94 -31.83 10.34 16.64
N ARG A 95 -32.29 9.38 17.46
CA ARG A 95 -31.67 8.07 17.60
C ARG A 95 -31.72 7.26 16.30
N GLU A 96 -32.90 7.15 15.68
CA GLU A 96 -33.08 6.44 14.40
C GLU A 96 -32.23 7.08 13.29
N MET A 97 -32.12 8.41 13.26
CA MET A 97 -31.24 9.11 12.33
C MET A 97 -29.77 8.75 12.55
N LEU A 98 -29.29 8.70 13.79
CA LEU A 98 -27.91 8.32 14.11
C LEU A 98 -27.61 6.85 13.77
N ASP A 99 -28.60 5.96 13.91
CA ASP A 99 -28.48 4.54 13.54
C ASP A 99 -28.53 4.33 12.02
N SER A 100 -29.08 5.28 11.25
CA SER A 100 -29.08 5.23 9.79
C SER A 100 -27.75 5.61 9.13
N VAL A 101 -26.82 6.21 9.89
CA VAL A 101 -25.51 6.63 9.38
C VAL A 101 -24.56 5.43 9.31
N ASN A 102 -23.84 5.27 8.19
CA ASN A 102 -22.86 4.20 7.99
C ASN A 102 -21.49 4.47 8.67
N GLU A 103 -21.51 5.20 9.79
CA GLU A 103 -20.37 5.54 10.61
C GLU A 103 -20.69 5.15 12.06
N GLY A 104 -19.71 4.59 12.77
CA GLY A 104 -19.80 4.39 14.20
C GLY A 104 -19.69 5.73 14.92
N ILE A 105 -20.70 6.07 15.70
CA ILE A 105 -20.75 7.28 16.52
C ILE A 105 -20.66 6.86 17.98
N LEU A 106 -19.64 7.36 18.68
CA LEU A 106 -19.38 7.17 20.10
C LEU A 106 -19.33 8.54 20.78
N ALA A 107 -20.16 8.74 21.81
CA ALA A 107 -20.14 9.90 22.66
C ALA A 107 -19.41 9.59 23.97
N LEU A 108 -18.51 10.49 24.36
CA LEU A 108 -17.81 10.48 25.64
C LEU A 108 -18.30 11.64 26.51
N ASP A 109 -18.32 11.44 27.83
CA ASP A 109 -18.48 12.52 28.80
C ASP A 109 -17.16 13.31 29.00
N LYS A 110 -17.21 14.33 29.86
CA LYS A 110 -16.06 15.19 30.21
C LYS A 110 -14.93 14.43 30.91
N GLU A 111 -15.22 13.29 31.54
CA GLU A 111 -14.24 12.38 32.14
C GLU A 111 -13.66 11.37 31.12
N GLY A 112 -14.11 11.39 29.86
CA GLY A 112 -13.66 10.48 28.81
C GLY A 112 -14.25 9.06 28.91
N ARG A 113 -15.40 8.91 29.59
CA ARG A 113 -16.15 7.66 29.69
C ARG A 113 -17.26 7.60 28.67
N VAL A 114 -17.65 6.40 28.27
CA VAL A 114 -18.70 6.19 27.26
C VAL A 114 -20.07 6.65 27.78
N ALA A 115 -20.61 7.69 27.14
CA ALA A 115 -21.93 8.24 27.40
C ALA A 115 -23.01 7.64 26.48
N GLY A 116 -22.66 7.30 25.23
CA GLY A 116 -23.60 6.73 24.26
C GLY A 116 -22.94 6.24 22.98
N MET A 117 -23.60 5.32 22.27
CA MET A 117 -23.13 4.74 21.02
C MET A 117 -24.31 4.43 20.09
N ASN A 118 -24.14 4.64 18.78
CA ASN A 118 -25.09 4.13 17.78
C ASN A 118 -24.86 2.62 17.52
N LEU A 119 -25.76 1.99 16.77
CA LEU A 119 -25.67 0.55 16.47
C LEU A 119 -24.37 0.20 15.74
N ARG A 120 -23.97 1.04 14.76
CA ARG A 120 -22.74 0.82 13.98
C ARG A 120 -21.48 0.87 14.85
N ALA A 121 -21.43 1.75 15.85
CA ALA A 121 -20.32 1.79 16.80
C ALA A 121 -20.26 0.53 17.67
N GLN A 122 -21.41 -0.02 18.07
CA GLN A 122 -21.46 -1.27 18.84
C GLN A 122 -20.96 -2.45 18.01
N GLU A 123 -21.27 -2.49 16.71
CA GLU A 123 -20.75 -3.51 15.77
C GLU A 123 -19.23 -3.42 15.62
N ILE A 124 -18.69 -2.22 15.35
CA ILE A 124 -17.26 -2.01 15.10
C ILE A 124 -16.42 -2.24 16.37
N LEU A 125 -16.92 -1.81 17.54
CA LEU A 125 -16.24 -2.03 18.83
C LEU A 125 -16.54 -3.41 19.43
N GLU A 126 -17.40 -4.20 18.78
CA GLU A 126 -17.87 -5.53 19.21
C GLU A 126 -18.35 -5.56 20.67
N THR A 127 -18.87 -4.44 21.15
CA THR A 127 -19.30 -4.28 22.55
C THR A 127 -20.67 -3.63 22.60
N PRO A 128 -21.68 -4.29 23.21
CA PRO A 128 -23.00 -3.70 23.40
C PRO A 128 -22.93 -2.43 24.26
N LEU A 129 -23.81 -1.45 23.99
CA LEU A 129 -23.87 -0.21 24.76
C LEU A 129 -24.07 -0.46 26.26
N ALA A 130 -24.86 -1.48 26.63
CA ALA A 130 -25.09 -1.86 28.02
C ALA A 130 -23.80 -2.19 28.78
N GLU A 131 -22.81 -2.76 28.09
CA GLU A 131 -21.52 -3.13 28.65
C GLU A 131 -20.46 -2.03 28.49
N ALA A 132 -20.57 -1.20 27.46
CA ALA A 132 -19.64 -0.11 27.20
C ALA A 132 -19.88 1.11 28.10
N ARG A 133 -21.13 1.35 28.51
CA ARG A 133 -21.53 2.56 29.25
C ARG A 133 -20.70 2.75 30.52
N HIS A 134 -20.29 4.00 30.78
CA HIS A 134 -19.49 4.42 31.94
C HIS A 134 -18.07 3.85 32.03
N LYS A 135 -17.67 2.92 31.14
CA LYS A 135 -16.28 2.49 31.01
C LYS A 135 -15.45 3.60 30.38
N SER A 136 -14.18 3.67 30.77
CA SER A 136 -13.22 4.48 30.01
C SER A 136 -12.93 3.82 28.66
N LEU A 137 -12.49 4.59 27.67
CA LEU A 137 -12.02 4.03 26.39
C LEU A 137 -10.92 2.97 26.58
N GLY A 138 -10.10 3.09 27.64
CA GLY A 138 -9.01 2.14 27.91
C GLY A 138 -9.53 0.80 28.44
N GLU A 139 -10.58 0.84 29.27
CA GLU A 139 -11.28 -0.35 29.75
C GLU A 139 -12.10 -1.02 28.63
N LEU A 140 -12.62 -0.24 27.68
CA LEU A 140 -13.38 -0.74 26.55
C LEU A 140 -12.49 -1.46 25.52
N LEU A 141 -11.32 -0.90 25.23
CA LEU A 141 -10.45 -1.36 24.15
C LEU A 141 -9.29 -2.26 24.63
N GLY A 142 -8.98 -2.25 25.94
CA GLY A 142 -7.85 -2.98 26.50
C GLY A 142 -6.48 -2.35 26.21
N PRO A 143 -5.41 -2.82 26.88
CA PRO A 143 -4.08 -2.20 26.88
C PRO A 143 -3.22 -2.66 25.69
N LEU A 144 -3.68 -2.42 24.47
CA LEU A 144 -2.91 -2.71 23.26
C LEU A 144 -2.22 -1.43 22.76
N PRO A 145 -0.95 -1.48 22.29
CA PRO A 145 -0.24 -0.31 21.76
C PRO A 145 -0.96 0.42 20.62
N THR A 146 -1.79 -0.30 19.85
CA THR A 146 -2.62 0.28 18.80
C THR A 146 -3.75 1.16 19.36
N ASN A 147 -4.29 0.80 20.51
CA ASN A 147 -5.43 1.48 21.12
C ASN A 147 -5.00 2.74 21.90
N ASP A 148 -3.73 2.83 22.31
CA ASP A 148 -3.11 4.01 22.93
C ASP A 148 -3.20 5.27 22.05
N PHE A 149 -3.13 5.11 20.74
CA PHE A 149 -3.24 6.23 19.82
C PHE A 149 -4.64 6.87 19.85
N LEU A 150 -5.70 6.05 19.84
CA LEU A 150 -7.09 6.51 19.90
C LEU A 150 -7.39 7.17 21.27
N LEU A 151 -6.85 6.59 22.35
CA LEU A 151 -6.91 7.17 23.70
C LEU A 151 -6.26 8.55 23.77
N THR A 152 -5.11 8.71 23.14
CA THR A 152 -4.36 9.97 23.11
C THR A 152 -5.12 11.05 22.36
N ILE A 153 -5.69 10.72 21.19
CA ILE A 153 -6.50 11.67 20.40
C ILE A 153 -7.71 12.14 21.21
N ALA A 154 -8.45 11.21 21.82
CA ALA A 154 -9.63 11.54 22.61
C ALA A 154 -9.30 12.45 23.81
N ARG A 155 -8.22 12.14 24.55
CA ARG A 155 -7.76 12.97 25.68
C ARG A 155 -7.35 14.37 25.24
N ASN A 156 -6.65 14.49 24.11
CA ASN A 156 -6.22 15.79 23.64
C ASN A 156 -7.42 16.67 23.29
N VAL A 157 -8.44 16.14 22.59
CA VAL A 157 -9.65 16.91 22.22
C VAL A 157 -10.45 17.34 23.46
N LEU A 158 -10.50 16.49 24.49
CA LEU A 158 -11.13 16.85 25.77
C LEU A 158 -10.36 17.95 26.51
N GLY A 159 -9.05 18.07 26.29
CA GLY A 159 -8.19 19.06 26.96
C GLY A 159 -8.10 20.42 26.26
N ASP A 160 -7.96 20.44 24.93
CA ASP A 160 -7.78 21.68 24.16
C ASP A 160 -9.04 22.16 23.42
N HIS A 161 -10.09 21.33 23.39
CA HIS A 161 -11.35 21.61 22.69
C HIS A 161 -11.18 21.84 21.18
N GLU A 162 -10.14 21.26 20.56
CA GLU A 162 -9.92 21.34 19.11
C GLU A 162 -10.38 20.06 18.40
N GLU A 163 -11.00 20.23 17.22
CA GLU A 163 -11.41 19.11 16.39
C GLU A 163 -10.19 18.43 15.74
N ARG A 164 -10.20 17.09 15.71
CA ARG A 164 -9.13 16.29 15.10
C ARG A 164 -9.68 15.29 14.10
N VAL A 165 -8.99 15.14 12.97
CA VAL A 165 -9.31 14.17 11.93
C VAL A 165 -8.08 13.32 11.64
N HIS A 166 -8.24 12.00 11.71
CA HIS A 166 -7.21 11.02 11.46
C HIS A 166 -7.75 9.94 10.52
N ASN A 167 -7.14 9.77 9.35
CA ASN A 167 -7.68 8.85 8.35
C ASN A 167 -7.29 7.37 8.58
N ARG A 168 -6.37 7.09 9.51
CA ARG A 168 -5.83 5.74 9.76
C ARG A 168 -5.50 5.52 11.23
N VAL A 169 -6.51 5.20 12.02
CA VAL A 169 -6.34 4.80 13.42
C VAL A 169 -6.49 3.28 13.50
N PRO A 170 -5.43 2.53 13.86
CA PRO A 170 -5.53 1.10 14.07
C PRO A 170 -6.38 0.86 15.33
N LEU A 171 -7.47 0.10 15.17
CA LEU A 171 -8.29 -0.38 16.27
C LEU A 171 -8.14 -1.89 16.36
N CYS A 172 -7.87 -2.40 17.55
CA CYS A 172 -7.98 -3.82 17.83
C CYS A 172 -9.18 -4.05 18.75
N PRO A 173 -10.34 -4.50 18.23
CA PRO A 173 -11.50 -4.86 19.03
C PRO A 173 -11.25 -6.16 19.81
N PRO A 174 -12.13 -6.53 20.77
CA PRO A 174 -12.00 -7.73 21.59
C PRO A 174 -11.78 -9.05 20.83
N SER A 175 -12.27 -9.19 19.58
CA SER A 175 -11.98 -10.36 18.73
C SER A 175 -10.51 -10.51 18.34
N GLY A 176 -9.69 -9.48 18.52
CA GLY A 176 -8.26 -9.47 18.17
C GLY A 176 -7.98 -9.19 16.69
N LYS A 177 -8.99 -8.93 15.86
CA LYS A 177 -8.82 -8.60 14.45
C LYS A 177 -8.57 -7.10 14.27
N ALA A 178 -7.31 -6.72 14.03
CA ALA A 178 -6.96 -5.32 13.77
C ALA A 178 -7.69 -4.76 12.55
N THR A 179 -8.45 -3.68 12.76
CA THR A 179 -9.17 -2.93 11.74
C THR A 179 -8.64 -1.51 11.68
N LEU A 180 -8.55 -0.94 10.47
CA LEU A 180 -8.19 0.47 10.31
C LEU A 180 -9.44 1.32 10.30
N LEU A 181 -9.43 2.44 11.03
CA LEU A 181 -10.52 3.39 11.09
C LEU A 181 -10.12 4.75 10.52
N SER A 182 -11.02 5.38 9.77
CA SER A 182 -11.04 6.84 9.65
C SER A 182 -11.77 7.38 10.86
N LEU A 183 -11.12 8.20 11.67
CA LEU A 183 -11.61 8.74 12.93
C LEU A 183 -11.67 10.28 12.86
N LYS A 184 -12.82 10.83 13.21
CA LYS A 184 -13.04 12.24 13.49
C LYS A 184 -13.45 12.39 14.95
N VAL A 185 -12.78 13.26 15.68
CA VAL A 185 -13.07 13.54 17.09
C VAL A 185 -13.38 15.03 17.25
N SER A 186 -14.61 15.33 17.68
CA SER A 186 -15.11 16.69 17.83
C SER A 186 -15.55 16.93 19.28
N PRO A 187 -15.24 18.10 19.88
CA PRO A 187 -15.75 18.45 21.20
C PRO A 187 -17.26 18.68 21.17
N LEU A 188 -17.98 18.17 22.16
CA LEU A 188 -19.41 18.39 22.33
C LEU A 188 -19.65 19.55 23.29
N LYS A 189 -20.20 20.66 22.79
CA LYS A 189 -20.40 21.91 23.55
C LYS A 189 -21.88 22.17 23.80
N LEU A 190 -22.20 22.82 24.92
CA LEU A 190 -23.57 23.20 25.25
C LEU A 190 -24.07 24.29 24.30
N LYS A 191 -25.31 24.19 23.80
CA LYS A 191 -25.87 25.16 22.83
C LYS A 191 -26.05 26.57 23.43
N SER A 192 -26.31 26.67 24.74
CA SER A 192 -26.51 27.94 25.45
C SER A 192 -25.21 28.63 25.84
N ASP A 193 -24.12 27.88 26.01
CA ASP A 193 -22.78 28.42 26.27
C ASP A 193 -21.71 27.59 25.52
N PRO A 194 -21.15 28.12 24.41
CA PRO A 194 -20.11 27.46 23.64
C PRO A 194 -18.78 27.22 24.40
N ARG A 195 -18.61 27.83 25.58
CA ARG A 195 -17.44 27.61 26.44
C ARG A 195 -17.60 26.39 27.34
N GLU A 196 -18.83 25.90 27.52
CA GLU A 196 -19.12 24.76 28.37
C GLU A 196 -19.04 23.44 27.58
N LEU A 197 -18.08 22.58 27.95
CA LEU A 197 -17.85 21.28 27.33
C LEU A 197 -18.70 20.21 28.02
N LEU A 198 -19.49 19.48 27.24
CA LEU A 198 -20.26 18.31 27.67
C LEU A 198 -19.49 17.00 27.50
N GLY A 199 -18.52 16.97 26.58
CA GLY A 199 -17.66 15.82 26.32
C GLY A 199 -17.10 15.83 24.90
N ALA A 200 -17.01 14.66 24.26
CA ALA A 200 -16.51 14.54 22.88
C ALA A 200 -17.32 13.52 22.06
N ILE A 201 -17.42 13.73 20.76
CA ILE A 201 -18.00 12.79 19.79
C ILE A 201 -16.87 12.23 18.94
N LEU A 202 -16.80 10.91 18.87
CA LEU A 202 -15.95 10.16 17.98
C LEU A 202 -16.83 9.58 16.87
N ALA A 203 -16.65 10.07 15.65
CA ALA A 203 -17.23 9.49 14.45
C ALA A 203 -16.14 8.67 13.74
N PHE A 204 -16.38 7.38 13.52
CA PHE A 204 -15.41 6.51 12.88
C PHE A 204 -16.01 5.56 11.87
N LYS A 205 -15.22 5.22 10.86
CA LYS A 205 -15.62 4.30 9.80
C LYS A 205 -14.50 3.32 9.50
N GLU A 206 -14.87 2.05 9.34
CA GLU A 206 -13.94 1.02 8.87
C GLU A 206 -13.40 1.39 7.49
N GLN A 207 -12.08 1.46 7.42
CA GLN A 207 -11.34 1.51 6.17
C GLN A 207 -11.09 0.05 5.77
N PRO A 208 -11.58 -0.41 4.60
CA PRO A 208 -11.19 -1.71 4.09
C PRO A 208 -9.66 -1.73 3.97
N ASP A 209 -9.02 -2.77 4.50
CA ASP A 209 -7.60 -3.00 4.26
C ASP A 209 -7.42 -3.42 2.80
N LYS A 210 -7.33 -2.42 1.92
CA LYS A 210 -7.16 -2.57 0.48
C LYS A 210 -5.86 -3.28 0.10
N SER A 211 -4.94 -3.45 1.05
CA SER A 211 -3.75 -4.28 0.87
C SER A 211 -4.09 -5.77 0.72
N ALA A 212 -5.22 -6.22 1.27
CA ALA A 212 -5.73 -7.59 1.09
C ALA A 212 -6.15 -7.91 -0.36
N GLU A 213 -6.45 -6.89 -1.18
CA GLU A 213 -6.75 -7.05 -2.62
C GLU A 213 -5.47 -7.27 -3.47
N LEU A 214 -4.29 -7.12 -2.85
CA LEU A 214 -2.98 -7.17 -3.49
C LEU A 214 -2.05 -8.21 -2.83
N PRO A 215 -2.40 -9.52 -2.81
CA PRO A 215 -1.63 -10.56 -2.11
C PRO A 215 -0.19 -10.71 -2.60
N GLU A 216 0.09 -10.29 -3.84
CA GLU A 216 1.42 -10.31 -4.46
C GLU A 216 2.33 -9.16 -3.98
N ILE A 217 1.80 -8.17 -3.28
CA ILE A 217 2.56 -6.99 -2.84
C ILE A 217 2.71 -7.03 -1.33
N VAL A 218 3.93 -7.31 -0.90
CA VAL A 218 4.30 -7.44 0.51
C VAL A 218 4.87 -6.12 1.03
N GLY A 219 4.24 -5.53 2.06
CA GLY A 219 4.75 -4.36 2.78
C GLY A 219 3.74 -3.79 3.77
N LYS A 220 4.23 -3.29 4.92
CA LYS A 220 3.41 -2.70 5.99
C LYS A 220 3.81 -1.27 6.34
N SER A 221 4.91 -0.75 5.80
CA SER A 221 5.37 0.61 6.03
C SER A 221 4.30 1.63 5.63
N GLU A 222 4.14 2.67 6.44
CA GLU A 222 3.11 3.70 6.23
C GLU A 222 3.23 4.35 4.84
N ARG A 223 4.47 4.71 4.46
CA ARG A 223 4.79 5.31 3.16
C ARG A 223 4.42 4.40 1.98
N PHE A 224 4.58 3.08 2.13
CA PHE A 224 4.18 2.15 1.08
C PHE A 224 2.67 1.89 1.06
N LYS A 225 2.01 1.88 2.23
CA LYS A 225 0.55 1.79 2.31
C LYS A 225 -0.15 2.96 1.61
N GLU A 226 0.38 4.18 1.73
CA GLU A 226 -0.14 5.35 0.98
C GLU A 226 -0.09 5.13 -0.54
N VAL A 227 0.99 4.53 -1.04
CA VAL A 227 1.12 4.14 -2.45
C VAL A 227 0.03 3.13 -2.82
N LEU A 228 -0.19 2.10 -2.00
CA LEU A 228 -1.20 1.06 -2.26
C LEU A 228 -2.63 1.61 -2.26
N ASP A 229 -2.97 2.53 -1.35
CA ASP A 229 -4.32 3.14 -1.34
C ASP A 229 -4.57 3.95 -2.60
N LEU A 230 -3.55 4.70 -3.04
CA LEU A 230 -3.61 5.46 -4.27
C LEU A 230 -3.73 4.52 -5.47
N VAL A 231 -3.05 3.37 -5.47
CA VAL A 231 -3.17 2.35 -6.51
C VAL A 231 -4.62 1.90 -6.65
N VAL A 232 -5.28 1.54 -5.53
CA VAL A 232 -6.69 1.09 -5.58
C VAL A 232 -7.61 2.20 -6.07
N LYS A 233 -7.38 3.45 -5.65
CA LYS A 233 -8.17 4.59 -6.12
C LYS A 233 -8.01 4.81 -7.63
N VAL A 234 -6.78 4.79 -8.12
CA VAL A 234 -6.43 5.13 -9.51
C VAL A 234 -6.76 3.99 -10.48
N ALA A 235 -6.68 2.74 -10.03
CA ALA A 235 -6.97 1.57 -10.84
C ALA A 235 -8.37 1.60 -11.45
N SER A 236 -9.37 2.07 -10.67
CA SER A 236 -10.77 2.23 -11.09
C SER A 236 -10.99 3.23 -12.23
N THR A 237 -10.00 4.10 -12.51
CA THR A 237 -10.06 5.14 -13.55
C THR A 237 -9.30 4.72 -14.80
N ASN A 238 -9.55 5.39 -15.93
CA ASN A 238 -8.73 5.26 -17.15
C ASN A 238 -7.54 6.24 -17.20
N SER A 239 -7.15 6.81 -16.05
CA SER A 239 -6.07 7.79 -15.98
C SER A 239 -4.73 7.17 -16.36
N ARG A 240 -3.88 8.00 -16.99
CA ARG A 240 -2.48 7.69 -17.27
C ARG A 240 -1.69 7.73 -15.97
N VAL A 241 -0.74 6.82 -15.86
CA VAL A 241 0.03 6.64 -14.64
C VAL A 241 1.52 6.66 -14.95
N LEU A 242 2.28 7.39 -14.15
CA LEU A 242 3.73 7.36 -14.10
C LEU A 242 4.19 6.77 -12.76
N ILE A 243 5.03 5.74 -12.80
CA ILE A 243 5.60 5.09 -11.63
C ILE A 243 7.09 5.39 -11.57
N MET A 244 7.49 6.20 -10.61
CA MET A 244 8.90 6.54 -10.38
C MET A 244 9.45 5.74 -9.21
N GLY A 245 10.70 5.30 -9.33
CA GLY A 245 11.40 4.63 -8.25
C GLY A 245 12.64 3.90 -8.74
N GLU A 246 13.54 3.64 -7.82
CA GLU A 246 14.79 2.93 -8.10
C GLU A 246 14.54 1.54 -8.72
N SER A 247 15.56 1.01 -9.38
CA SER A 247 15.52 -0.36 -9.89
C SER A 247 15.34 -1.36 -8.74
N GLY A 248 14.56 -2.41 -8.98
CA GLY A 248 14.29 -3.45 -7.98
C GLY A 248 13.30 -3.08 -6.88
N THR A 249 12.60 -1.94 -6.95
CA THR A 249 11.60 -1.52 -5.94
C THR A 249 10.21 -2.16 -6.08
N GLY A 250 9.95 -2.83 -7.21
CA GLY A 250 8.65 -3.47 -7.49
C GLY A 250 7.70 -2.67 -8.40
N LYS A 251 8.20 -1.72 -9.21
CA LYS A 251 7.40 -0.92 -10.17
C LYS A 251 6.46 -1.78 -11.03
N GLY A 252 6.93 -2.92 -11.52
CA GLY A 252 6.13 -3.86 -12.31
C GLY A 252 4.98 -4.52 -11.53
N LEU A 253 5.13 -4.75 -10.21
CA LEU A 253 4.05 -5.26 -9.37
C LEU A 253 2.95 -4.21 -9.18
N ILE A 254 3.33 -2.94 -9.00
CA ILE A 254 2.38 -1.83 -8.95
C ILE A 254 1.62 -1.69 -10.28
N ALA A 255 2.30 -1.81 -11.42
CA ALA A 255 1.64 -1.81 -12.72
C ALA A 255 0.64 -2.97 -12.89
N ASN A 256 1.00 -4.18 -12.45
CA ASN A 256 0.08 -5.33 -12.44
C ASN A 256 -1.16 -5.04 -11.58
N ALA A 257 -0.95 -4.51 -10.38
CA ALA A 257 -2.02 -4.18 -9.44
C ALA A 257 -3.00 -3.17 -10.04
N ILE A 258 -2.49 -2.11 -10.66
CA ILE A 258 -3.31 -1.10 -11.34
C ILE A 258 -4.15 -1.72 -12.45
N HIS A 259 -3.57 -2.59 -13.27
CA HIS A 259 -4.30 -3.26 -14.34
C HIS A 259 -5.38 -4.22 -13.80
N ARG A 260 -5.01 -5.08 -12.83
CA ARG A 260 -5.91 -6.10 -12.25
C ARG A 260 -7.12 -5.48 -11.55
N LEU A 261 -6.95 -4.33 -10.92
CA LEU A 261 -8.02 -3.60 -10.23
C LEU A 261 -8.79 -2.64 -11.17
N SER A 262 -8.48 -2.63 -12.47
CA SER A 262 -9.12 -1.73 -13.43
C SER A 262 -10.33 -2.34 -14.15
N PRO A 263 -11.17 -1.51 -14.80
CA PRO A 263 -12.20 -2.01 -15.72
C PRO A 263 -11.66 -2.81 -16.90
N ARG A 264 -10.34 -2.73 -17.18
CA ARG A 264 -9.66 -3.46 -18.25
C ARG A 264 -8.99 -4.76 -17.76
N LYS A 265 -9.28 -5.25 -16.56
CA LYS A 265 -8.64 -6.46 -15.97
C LYS A 265 -8.71 -7.72 -16.84
N ASP A 266 -9.77 -7.86 -17.64
CA ASP A 266 -9.99 -9.01 -18.53
C ASP A 266 -9.49 -8.74 -19.97
N LYS A 267 -8.82 -7.59 -20.18
CA LYS A 267 -8.26 -7.16 -21.47
C LYS A 267 -6.74 -7.40 -21.52
N PRO A 268 -6.12 -7.42 -22.72
CA PRO A 268 -4.70 -7.66 -22.84
C PRO A 268 -3.86 -6.69 -21.99
N PHE A 269 -2.86 -7.23 -21.31
CA PHE A 269 -1.84 -6.47 -20.59
C PHE A 269 -0.45 -6.82 -21.11
N ILE A 270 0.15 -5.89 -21.86
CA ILE A 270 1.48 -6.09 -22.45
C ILE A 270 2.50 -5.28 -21.66
N LYS A 271 3.56 -5.95 -21.21
CA LYS A 271 4.72 -5.32 -20.58
C LYS A 271 5.85 -5.20 -21.60
N LEU A 272 6.49 -4.05 -21.65
CA LEU A 272 7.65 -3.81 -22.48
C LEU A 272 8.68 -3.00 -21.70
N ASN A 273 9.91 -3.50 -21.66
CA ASN A 273 11.05 -2.79 -21.07
C ASN A 273 11.82 -2.08 -22.19
N CYS A 274 11.85 -0.75 -22.14
CA CYS A 274 12.42 0.08 -23.20
C CYS A 274 13.95 0.05 -23.19
N ALA A 275 14.58 -0.14 -22.03
CA ALA A 275 16.03 -0.24 -21.90
C ALA A 275 16.59 -1.59 -22.38
N ALA A 276 15.75 -2.64 -22.41
CA ALA A 276 16.17 -3.99 -22.82
C ALA A 276 16.22 -4.19 -24.34
N ILE A 277 15.57 -3.32 -25.12
CA ILE A 277 15.43 -3.47 -26.58
C ILE A 277 16.24 -2.38 -27.28
N PRO A 278 17.13 -2.71 -28.23
CA PRO A 278 17.83 -1.72 -29.02
C PRO A 278 16.87 -0.76 -29.74
N GLU A 279 17.24 0.52 -29.85
CA GLU A 279 16.37 1.61 -30.32
C GLU A 279 15.56 1.27 -31.60
N GLY A 280 16.23 0.85 -32.68
CA GLY A 280 15.55 0.54 -33.94
C GLY A 280 14.60 -0.67 -33.87
N LEU A 281 14.85 -1.59 -32.93
CA LEU A 281 13.95 -2.71 -32.66
C LEU A 281 12.79 -2.29 -31.75
N LEU A 282 13.01 -1.36 -30.82
CA LEU A 282 11.98 -0.86 -29.90
C LEU A 282 10.83 -0.21 -30.68
N GLU A 283 11.16 0.62 -31.66
CA GLU A 283 10.17 1.29 -32.51
C GLU A 283 9.33 0.27 -33.30
N SER A 284 10.01 -0.73 -33.88
CA SER A 284 9.38 -1.84 -34.61
C SER A 284 8.53 -2.74 -33.71
N GLU A 285 8.93 -2.98 -32.46
CA GLU A 285 8.14 -3.73 -31.48
C GLU A 285 6.88 -2.96 -31.06
N LEU A 286 7.01 -1.67 -30.75
CA LEU A 286 5.88 -0.85 -30.29
C LEU A 286 4.84 -0.60 -31.40
N PHE A 287 5.29 -0.17 -32.58
CA PHE A 287 4.43 0.31 -33.66
C PHE A 287 4.27 -0.69 -34.81
N GLY A 288 5.06 -1.78 -34.83
CA GLY A 288 5.08 -2.70 -35.96
C GLY A 288 5.77 -2.10 -37.17
N HIS A 289 5.86 -2.89 -38.24
CA HIS A 289 6.45 -2.46 -39.49
C HIS A 289 5.75 -3.07 -40.69
N GLU A 290 5.81 -2.35 -41.82
CA GLU A 290 5.42 -2.88 -43.12
C GLU A 290 6.60 -3.62 -43.78
N LYS A 291 6.28 -4.46 -44.77
CA LYS A 291 7.30 -5.20 -45.53
C LYS A 291 8.26 -4.21 -46.21
N GLY A 292 9.57 -4.42 -46.05
CA GLY A 292 10.60 -3.57 -46.64
C GLY A 292 10.91 -2.28 -45.89
N ALA A 293 10.39 -2.09 -44.67
CA ALA A 293 10.65 -0.90 -43.86
C ALA A 293 12.14 -0.70 -43.47
N PHE A 294 12.90 -1.79 -43.34
CA PHE A 294 14.35 -1.78 -43.07
C PHE A 294 15.01 -3.08 -43.57
N THR A 295 16.34 -3.14 -43.58
CA THR A 295 17.10 -4.34 -43.94
C THR A 295 16.79 -5.48 -42.96
N GLY A 296 16.05 -6.50 -43.41
CA GLY A 296 15.56 -7.61 -42.58
C GLY A 296 14.04 -7.63 -42.36
N ALA A 297 13.30 -6.61 -42.82
CA ALA A 297 11.84 -6.59 -42.78
C ALA A 297 11.22 -7.45 -43.90
N VAL A 298 11.36 -8.78 -43.78
CA VAL A 298 10.91 -9.76 -44.80
C VAL A 298 9.38 -9.80 -44.93
N GLY A 299 8.65 -9.51 -43.85
CA GLY A 299 7.20 -9.48 -43.80
C GLY A 299 6.67 -8.31 -42.98
N LYS A 300 5.34 -8.16 -42.95
CA LYS A 300 4.67 -7.21 -42.07
C LYS A 300 4.60 -7.78 -40.65
N LYS A 301 4.75 -6.92 -39.64
CA LYS A 301 4.60 -7.29 -38.21
C LYS A 301 3.71 -6.29 -37.50
N ALA A 302 2.73 -6.79 -36.74
CA ALA A 302 1.89 -5.96 -35.88
C ALA A 302 2.68 -5.48 -34.65
N GLY A 303 2.48 -4.21 -34.27
CA GLY A 303 3.10 -3.61 -33.10
C GLY A 303 2.38 -3.94 -31.79
N LYS A 304 3.04 -3.75 -30.64
CA LYS A 304 2.42 -3.95 -29.32
C LYS A 304 1.20 -3.07 -29.11
N PHE A 305 1.18 -1.83 -29.63
CA PHE A 305 0.00 -0.96 -29.52
C PHE A 305 -1.23 -1.54 -30.23
N GLU A 306 -1.03 -2.22 -31.36
CA GLU A 306 -2.12 -2.90 -32.07
C GLU A 306 -2.60 -4.14 -31.31
N LEU A 307 -1.65 -4.94 -30.83
CA LEU A 307 -1.94 -6.18 -30.09
C LEU A 307 -2.67 -5.93 -28.75
N VAL A 308 -2.48 -4.75 -28.17
CA VAL A 308 -3.05 -4.36 -26.86
C VAL A 308 -4.25 -3.44 -26.99
N ASN A 309 -4.81 -3.28 -28.20
CA ASN A 309 -5.97 -2.42 -28.42
C ASN A 309 -7.15 -2.81 -27.51
N GLY A 310 -7.75 -1.82 -26.83
CA GLY A 310 -8.76 -2.02 -25.78
C GLY A 310 -8.21 -2.47 -24.42
N GLY A 311 -6.89 -2.65 -24.31
CA GLY A 311 -6.18 -3.16 -23.13
C GLY A 311 -5.28 -2.13 -22.45
N THR A 312 -4.23 -2.61 -21.79
CA THR A 312 -3.25 -1.78 -21.06
C THR A 312 -1.83 -2.13 -21.48
N ILE A 313 -1.01 -1.13 -21.76
CA ILE A 313 0.42 -1.31 -22.00
C ILE A 313 1.22 -0.74 -20.83
N PHE A 314 2.18 -1.52 -20.34
CA PHE A 314 3.16 -1.11 -19.36
C PHE A 314 4.51 -0.87 -20.02
N LEU A 315 4.99 0.37 -19.97
CA LEU A 315 6.26 0.81 -20.52
C LEU A 315 7.26 1.03 -19.38
N ASP A 316 8.12 0.04 -19.14
CA ASP A 316 9.17 0.13 -18.13
C ASP A 316 10.41 0.82 -18.70
N GLU A 317 11.08 1.59 -17.86
CA GLU A 317 12.22 2.45 -18.21
C GLU A 317 11.95 3.38 -19.42
N ILE A 318 10.82 4.09 -19.40
CA ILE A 318 10.42 5.01 -20.48
C ILE A 318 11.42 6.14 -20.72
N GLY A 319 12.22 6.50 -19.69
CA GLY A 319 13.29 7.49 -19.79
C GLY A 319 14.49 7.07 -20.65
N ASP A 320 14.53 5.83 -21.14
CA ASP A 320 15.55 5.33 -22.07
C ASP A 320 15.08 5.32 -23.54
N MET A 321 13.87 5.81 -23.83
CA MET A 321 13.39 5.94 -25.20
C MET A 321 14.16 7.01 -25.98
N SER A 322 14.40 6.76 -27.26
CA SER A 322 14.96 7.78 -28.15
C SER A 322 13.95 8.88 -28.50
N PRO A 323 14.42 10.08 -28.91
CA PRO A 323 13.53 11.19 -29.25
C PRO A 323 12.51 10.86 -30.35
N SER A 324 12.87 10.03 -31.33
CA SER A 324 11.96 9.57 -32.40
C SER A 324 10.84 8.69 -31.85
N THR A 325 11.19 7.74 -30.97
CA THR A 325 10.22 6.87 -30.29
C THR A 325 9.31 7.67 -29.38
N GLN A 326 9.86 8.62 -28.62
CA GLN A 326 9.10 9.53 -27.75
C GLN A 326 8.03 10.30 -28.55
N ALA A 327 8.37 10.84 -29.72
CA ALA A 327 7.42 11.56 -30.58
C ALA A 327 6.25 10.66 -31.06
N LYS A 328 6.52 9.39 -31.38
CA LYS A 328 5.46 8.45 -31.78
C LYS A 328 4.58 8.02 -30.62
N VAL A 329 5.16 7.81 -29.42
CA VAL A 329 4.38 7.53 -28.20
C VAL A 329 3.49 8.72 -27.84
N LEU A 330 3.99 9.94 -28.02
CA LEU A 330 3.20 11.17 -27.84
C LEU A 330 1.96 11.18 -28.75
N ASN A 331 2.10 10.81 -30.03
CA ASN A 331 0.97 10.75 -30.97
C ASN A 331 -0.09 9.73 -30.51
N VAL A 332 0.33 8.57 -30.00
CA VAL A 332 -0.60 7.59 -29.42
C VAL A 332 -1.33 8.17 -28.22
N LEU A 333 -0.62 8.90 -27.36
CA LEU A 333 -1.19 9.51 -26.17
C LEU A 333 -2.18 10.64 -26.50
N GLN A 334 -1.92 11.43 -27.54
CA GLN A 334 -2.73 12.58 -27.90
C GLN A 334 -3.93 12.20 -28.78
N GLU A 335 -3.67 11.49 -29.88
CA GLU A 335 -4.67 11.23 -30.94
C GLU A 335 -5.26 9.82 -30.86
N GLY A 336 -4.67 8.92 -30.07
CA GLY A 336 -5.05 7.50 -30.07
C GLY A 336 -4.70 6.82 -31.38
N GLU A 337 -3.67 7.31 -32.09
CA GLU A 337 -3.26 6.81 -33.40
C GLU A 337 -1.75 6.62 -33.49
N PHE A 338 -1.31 5.65 -34.29
CA PHE A 338 0.09 5.52 -34.68
C PHE A 338 0.25 5.05 -36.12
N THR A 339 1.43 5.27 -36.68
CA THR A 339 1.80 4.78 -38.01
C THR A 339 2.93 3.73 -37.88
N PRO A 340 2.77 2.52 -38.47
CA PRO A 340 3.83 1.52 -38.49
C PRO A 340 5.10 2.03 -39.16
N VAL A 341 6.26 1.47 -38.80
CA VAL A 341 7.53 1.83 -39.45
C VAL A 341 7.47 1.48 -40.93
N GLY A 342 7.81 2.45 -41.79
CA GLY A 342 7.72 2.32 -43.25
C GLY A 342 6.31 2.31 -43.82
N GLY A 343 5.27 2.51 -42.99
CA GLY A 343 3.89 2.63 -43.42
C GLY A 343 3.44 4.09 -43.55
N ASN A 344 2.38 4.32 -44.33
CA ASN A 344 1.77 5.64 -44.54
C ASN A 344 0.35 5.76 -43.96
N GLN A 345 -0.23 4.65 -43.48
CA GLN A 345 -1.58 4.62 -42.94
C GLN A 345 -1.53 4.64 -41.41
N ALA A 346 -2.22 5.61 -40.81
CA ALA A 346 -2.44 5.67 -39.37
C ALA A 346 -3.42 4.58 -38.92
N ARG A 347 -3.21 4.07 -37.70
CA ARG A 347 -4.05 3.05 -37.05
C ARG A 347 -4.56 3.61 -35.72
N LYS A 348 -5.88 3.60 -35.55
CA LYS A 348 -6.56 3.97 -34.30
C LYS A 348 -6.45 2.85 -33.26
N VAL A 349 -6.12 3.22 -32.03
CA VAL A 349 -6.05 2.33 -30.88
C VAL A 349 -6.56 3.02 -29.61
N ASP A 350 -7.22 2.24 -28.76
CA ASP A 350 -7.62 2.64 -27.41
C ASP A 350 -6.77 1.88 -26.38
N VAL A 351 -5.69 2.49 -25.90
CA VAL A 351 -4.75 1.83 -24.99
C VAL A 351 -4.56 2.67 -23.73
N ARG A 352 -4.74 2.04 -22.57
CA ARG A 352 -4.33 2.62 -21.29
C ARG A 352 -2.82 2.46 -21.15
N ILE A 353 -2.11 3.56 -20.90
CA ILE A 353 -0.65 3.55 -20.73
C ILE A 353 -0.30 3.70 -19.25
N ILE A 354 0.52 2.77 -18.76
CA ILE A 354 1.22 2.85 -17.47
C ILE A 354 2.71 2.94 -17.80
N ALA A 355 3.37 4.02 -17.40
CA ALA A 355 4.80 4.21 -17.62
C ALA A 355 5.56 4.06 -16.30
N ALA A 356 6.79 3.57 -16.35
CA ALA A 356 7.69 3.52 -15.22
C ALA A 356 9.11 3.95 -15.60
N THR A 357 9.84 4.52 -14.63
CA THR A 357 11.26 4.84 -14.80
C THR A 357 11.98 4.97 -13.47
N ASN A 358 13.28 4.72 -13.47
CA ASN A 358 14.20 5.07 -12.39
C ASN A 358 14.88 6.45 -12.55
N LYS A 359 14.72 7.12 -13.70
CA LYS A 359 15.34 8.42 -13.97
C LYS A 359 14.48 9.57 -13.45
N ASP A 360 15.13 10.68 -13.13
CA ASP A 360 14.45 11.96 -12.94
C ASP A 360 14.09 12.54 -14.30
N LEU A 361 12.83 12.38 -14.72
CA LEU A 361 12.36 12.87 -16.01
C LEU A 361 12.43 14.40 -16.14
N LEU A 362 12.32 15.16 -15.04
CA LEU A 362 12.46 16.61 -15.09
C LEU A 362 13.90 16.99 -15.45
N ALA A 363 14.88 16.32 -14.84
CA ALA A 363 16.29 16.50 -15.17
C ALA A 363 16.59 16.07 -16.62
N GLU A 364 15.99 14.98 -17.11
CA GLU A 364 16.14 14.53 -18.51
C GLU A 364 15.53 15.52 -19.52
N VAL A 365 14.42 16.18 -19.16
CA VAL A 365 13.81 17.26 -19.95
C VAL A 365 14.73 18.47 -20.04
N GLN A 366 15.27 18.92 -18.91
CA GLN A 366 16.21 20.04 -18.87
C GLN A 366 17.49 19.78 -19.69
N GLN A 367 17.88 18.51 -19.79
CA GLN A 367 19.05 18.09 -20.57
C GLN A 367 18.73 17.76 -22.04
N GLY A 368 17.48 17.98 -22.48
CA GLY A 368 17.04 17.75 -23.86
C GLY A 368 16.97 16.28 -24.30
N ARG A 369 17.08 15.35 -23.35
CA ARG A 369 17.03 13.90 -23.63
C ARG A 369 15.62 13.33 -23.56
N PHE A 370 14.72 14.02 -22.86
CA PHE A 370 13.30 13.68 -22.80
C PHE A 370 12.46 14.88 -23.25
N ARG A 371 11.40 14.63 -24.00
CA ARG A 371 10.54 15.73 -24.48
C ARG A 371 9.62 16.23 -23.37
N GLU A 372 9.55 17.54 -23.26
CA GLU A 372 8.69 18.23 -22.28
C GLU A 372 7.20 17.92 -22.49
N ASP A 373 6.74 17.91 -23.75
CA ASP A 373 5.35 17.63 -24.12
C ASP A 373 4.89 16.21 -23.71
N LEU A 374 5.76 15.22 -23.91
CA LEU A 374 5.53 13.85 -23.48
C LEU A 374 5.51 13.72 -21.96
N PHE A 375 6.42 14.41 -21.27
CA PHE A 375 6.47 14.41 -19.80
C PHE A 375 5.14 14.86 -19.20
N TYR A 376 4.60 16.02 -19.63
CA TYR A 376 3.33 16.52 -19.09
C TYR A 376 2.13 15.64 -19.46
N ARG A 377 2.16 14.92 -20.59
CA ARG A 377 1.10 13.97 -20.96
C ARG A 377 1.14 12.67 -20.14
N LEU A 378 2.31 12.27 -19.66
CA LEU A 378 2.49 11.09 -18.80
C LEU A 378 2.26 11.41 -17.32
N ASN A 379 2.74 12.57 -16.85
CA ASN A 379 2.74 13.00 -15.45
C ASN A 379 1.36 13.51 -14.99
N VAL A 380 0.31 12.70 -15.19
CA VAL A 380 -1.05 13.00 -14.71
C VAL A 380 -1.24 12.50 -13.29
N ILE A 381 -0.86 11.24 -13.04
CA ILE A 381 -0.85 10.64 -11.70
C ILE A 381 0.48 9.95 -11.51
N THR A 382 1.20 10.33 -10.47
CA THR A 382 2.57 9.87 -10.23
C THR A 382 2.68 9.11 -8.91
N PHE A 383 3.24 7.91 -8.99
CA PHE A 383 3.56 7.07 -7.84
C PHE A 383 5.06 7.11 -7.59
N ASN A 384 5.46 7.55 -6.40
CA ASN A 384 6.85 7.52 -5.97
C ASN A 384 7.06 6.31 -5.06
N ILE A 385 7.68 5.26 -5.58
CA ILE A 385 7.96 4.05 -4.78
C ILE A 385 9.22 4.29 -3.95
N PRO A 386 9.13 4.25 -2.61
CA PRO A 386 10.30 4.44 -1.77
C PRO A 386 11.28 3.27 -1.92
N PRO A 387 12.60 3.54 -1.92
CA PRO A 387 13.61 2.50 -1.87
C PRO A 387 13.52 1.72 -0.55
N LEU A 388 14.01 0.48 -0.55
CA LEU A 388 13.89 -0.45 0.58
C LEU A 388 14.52 0.11 1.87
N ARG A 389 15.59 0.90 1.75
CA ARG A 389 16.24 1.61 2.87
C ARG A 389 15.34 2.62 3.59
N GLU A 390 14.32 3.16 2.93
CA GLU A 390 13.32 4.06 3.54
C GLU A 390 12.13 3.30 4.15
N ARG A 391 12.03 1.98 3.89
CA ARG A 391 10.95 1.11 4.39
C ARG A 391 11.51 -0.13 5.07
N LYS A 392 12.49 0.05 5.97
CA LYS A 392 13.16 -1.05 6.68
C LYS A 392 12.21 -1.97 7.47
N SER A 393 11.08 -1.43 7.93
CA SER A 393 10.03 -2.22 8.60
C SER A 393 9.45 -3.33 7.73
N ASP A 394 9.60 -3.25 6.40
CA ASP A 394 9.10 -4.26 5.46
C ASP A 394 10.08 -5.42 5.27
N ILE A 395 11.36 -5.24 5.61
CA ILE A 395 12.41 -6.24 5.37
C ILE A 395 12.11 -7.58 6.04
N PRO A 396 11.70 -7.67 7.32
CA PRO A 396 11.45 -8.96 7.96
C PRO A 396 10.35 -9.75 7.26
N MET A 397 9.29 -9.06 6.82
CA MET A 397 8.17 -9.69 6.13
C MET A 397 8.53 -10.13 4.71
N LEU A 398 9.26 -9.28 3.99
CA LEU A 398 9.77 -9.62 2.65
C LEU A 398 10.71 -10.82 2.70
N ALA A 399 11.63 -10.84 3.67
CA ALA A 399 12.55 -11.95 3.87
C ALA A 399 11.79 -13.26 4.19
N ASP A 400 10.79 -13.19 5.07
CA ASP A 400 9.95 -14.35 5.41
C ASP A 400 9.15 -14.87 4.21
N HIS A 401 8.62 -13.96 3.39
CA HIS A 401 7.91 -14.28 2.15
C HIS A 401 8.83 -14.98 1.14
N PHE A 402 10.03 -14.43 0.88
CA PHE A 402 10.98 -15.05 -0.04
C PHE A 402 11.51 -16.39 0.45
N LEU A 403 11.63 -16.59 1.77
CA LEU A 403 11.95 -17.90 2.33
C LEU A 403 10.85 -18.92 2.09
N GLU A 404 9.60 -18.53 2.24
CA GLU A 404 8.48 -19.41 1.95
C GLU A 404 8.43 -19.77 0.46
N GLU A 405 8.68 -18.80 -0.43
CA GLU A 405 8.79 -19.07 -1.87
C GLU A 405 9.97 -19.98 -2.22
N ALA A 406 11.13 -19.75 -1.63
CA ALA A 406 12.32 -20.58 -1.84
C ALA A 406 12.08 -22.03 -1.38
N ALA A 407 11.48 -22.21 -0.19
CA ALA A 407 11.12 -23.53 0.34
C ALA A 407 10.14 -24.27 -0.59
N LYS A 408 9.11 -23.57 -1.10
CA LYS A 408 8.16 -24.13 -2.08
C LYS A 408 8.85 -24.52 -3.40
N LYS A 409 9.73 -23.67 -3.93
CA LYS A 409 10.48 -23.92 -5.17
C LYS A 409 11.44 -25.10 -5.05
N SER A 410 12.08 -25.26 -3.88
CA SER A 410 13.03 -26.35 -3.61
C SER A 410 12.39 -27.62 -3.03
N ASN A 411 11.08 -27.59 -2.75
CA ASN A 411 10.35 -28.67 -2.06
C ASN A 411 11.03 -29.08 -0.73
N THR A 412 11.44 -28.07 0.05
CA THR A 412 12.10 -28.23 1.35
C THR A 412 11.29 -27.57 2.46
N GLU A 413 11.61 -27.88 3.71
CA GLU A 413 11.04 -27.16 4.86
C GLU A 413 11.55 -25.71 4.88
N LYS A 414 10.66 -24.80 5.28
CA LYS A 414 11.00 -23.38 5.46
C LYS A 414 12.01 -23.22 6.60
N LYS A 415 13.17 -22.65 6.28
CA LYS A 415 14.18 -22.27 7.27
C LYS A 415 13.76 -21.02 8.03
N SER A 416 14.28 -20.88 9.25
CA SER A 416 14.17 -19.65 10.05
C SER A 416 15.33 -18.69 9.76
N ILE A 417 15.21 -17.42 10.16
CA ILE A 417 16.31 -16.45 10.11
C ILE A 417 16.79 -16.22 11.55
N ALA A 418 18.09 -16.41 11.80
CA ALA A 418 18.67 -16.08 13.11
C ALA A 418 18.56 -14.56 13.37
N ARG A 419 18.36 -14.17 14.63
CA ARG A 419 18.22 -12.74 15.01
C ARG A 419 19.42 -11.91 14.55
N SER A 420 20.64 -12.43 14.69
CA SER A 420 21.87 -11.80 14.23
C SER A 420 21.92 -11.61 12.71
N ALA A 421 21.37 -12.53 11.92
CA ALA A 421 21.25 -12.39 10.48
C ALA A 421 20.20 -11.32 10.12
N MET A 422 19.07 -11.28 10.83
CA MET A 422 18.05 -10.25 10.63
C MET A 422 18.58 -8.83 10.91
N ASP A 423 19.41 -8.67 11.95
CA ASP A 423 20.04 -7.38 12.26
C ASP A 423 20.92 -6.89 11.09
N LEU A 424 21.64 -7.80 10.42
CA LEU A 424 22.42 -7.47 9.21
C LEU A 424 21.53 -7.09 8.02
N LEU A 425 20.42 -7.82 7.82
CA LEU A 425 19.44 -7.49 6.76
C LEU A 425 18.86 -6.07 6.96
N LEU A 426 18.60 -5.65 8.21
CA LEU A 426 18.08 -4.31 8.53
C LEU A 426 19.14 -3.20 8.42
N ALA A 427 20.40 -3.52 8.68
CA ALA A 427 21.51 -2.58 8.61
C ALA A 427 21.94 -2.28 7.16
N TYR A 428 21.81 -3.25 6.25
CA TYR A 428 22.28 -3.14 4.87
C TYR A 428 21.47 -2.11 4.05
N PRO A 429 22.11 -1.33 3.15
CA PRO A 429 21.44 -0.23 2.42
C PRO A 429 20.58 -0.67 1.23
N TRP A 430 20.71 -1.92 0.75
CA TRP A 430 19.92 -2.48 -0.36
C TRP A 430 19.90 -1.64 -1.66
N PRO A 431 21.06 -1.38 -2.29
CA PRO A 431 21.12 -0.63 -3.56
C PRO A 431 20.31 -1.26 -4.72
N GLY A 432 20.13 -2.58 -4.72
CA GLY A 432 19.24 -3.30 -5.66
C GLY A 432 17.83 -3.55 -5.10
N ASN A 433 17.48 -2.91 -3.98
CA ASN A 433 16.16 -2.92 -3.35
C ASN A 433 15.63 -4.34 -3.12
N VAL A 434 14.34 -4.57 -3.39
CA VAL A 434 13.65 -5.85 -3.13
C VAL A 434 14.23 -6.98 -3.97
N ARG A 435 14.67 -6.69 -5.20
CA ARG A 435 15.30 -7.70 -6.08
C ARG A 435 16.62 -8.23 -5.52
N GLU A 436 17.41 -7.36 -4.88
CA GLU A 436 18.65 -7.79 -4.20
C GLU A 436 18.34 -8.60 -2.95
N LEU A 437 17.32 -8.19 -2.17
CA LEU A 437 16.86 -8.94 -1.00
C LEU A 437 16.37 -10.34 -1.38
N GLU A 438 15.52 -10.47 -2.40
CA GLU A 438 15.04 -11.76 -2.92
C GLU A 438 16.21 -12.69 -3.25
N ASN A 439 17.15 -12.22 -4.07
CA ASN A 439 18.33 -12.99 -4.46
C ASN A 439 19.21 -13.39 -3.25
N ALA A 440 19.37 -12.49 -2.28
CA ALA A 440 20.17 -12.75 -1.10
C ALA A 440 19.54 -13.83 -0.21
N ILE A 441 18.22 -13.76 -0.01
CA ILE A 441 17.47 -14.72 0.79
C ILE A 441 17.38 -16.08 0.10
N GLU A 442 17.11 -16.12 -1.21
CA GLU A 442 17.08 -17.36 -1.99
C GLU A 442 18.45 -18.06 -1.94
N ARG A 443 19.54 -17.31 -2.15
CA ARG A 443 20.90 -17.84 -2.05
C ARG A 443 21.21 -18.37 -0.65
N ALA A 444 20.86 -17.62 0.40
CA ALA A 444 21.08 -18.05 1.77
C ALA A 444 20.26 -19.30 2.11
N ALA A 445 19.01 -19.40 1.62
CA ALA A 445 18.17 -20.58 1.80
C ALA A 445 18.78 -21.84 1.14
N LEU A 446 19.39 -21.69 -0.03
CA LEU A 446 20.04 -22.77 -0.77
C LEU A 446 21.38 -23.21 -0.16
N LEU A 447 22.20 -22.26 0.30
CA LEU A 447 23.57 -22.54 0.75
C LEU A 447 23.71 -22.82 2.25
N SER A 448 22.76 -22.37 3.07
CA SER A 448 22.83 -22.54 4.52
C SER A 448 22.73 -24.02 4.91
N ASN A 449 23.51 -24.42 5.91
CA ASN A 449 23.41 -25.73 6.54
C ASN A 449 22.49 -25.65 7.76
N GLY A 450 21.55 -26.59 7.89
CA GLY A 450 20.62 -26.64 9.03
C GLY A 450 19.30 -25.90 8.81
N SER A 451 18.57 -25.66 9.90
CA SER A 451 17.19 -25.13 9.90
C SER A 451 17.09 -23.60 10.06
N ALA A 452 18.21 -22.90 10.19
CA ALA A 452 18.27 -21.46 10.38
C ALA A 452 19.37 -20.82 9.53
N ILE A 453 19.06 -19.68 8.91
CA ILE A 453 20.02 -18.83 8.19
C ILE A 453 20.84 -18.04 9.21
N GLN A 454 22.16 -18.19 9.13
CA GLN A 454 23.14 -17.50 9.96
C GLN A 454 23.74 -16.30 9.24
N PRO A 455 24.41 -15.38 9.96
CA PRO A 455 25.12 -14.25 9.36
C PRO A 455 26.09 -14.64 8.23
N GLU A 456 26.78 -15.78 8.36
CA GLU A 456 27.76 -16.25 7.36
C GLU A 456 27.12 -16.70 6.03
N ASP A 457 25.83 -17.03 6.04
CA ASP A 457 25.10 -17.49 4.85
C ASP A 457 24.65 -16.31 3.97
N LEU A 458 24.65 -15.09 4.51
CA LEU A 458 24.29 -13.89 3.77
C LEU A 458 25.42 -13.51 2.79
N PRO A 459 25.08 -13.04 1.58
CA PRO A 459 26.08 -12.75 0.56
C PRO A 459 26.88 -11.46 0.80
N PHE A 460 26.66 -10.80 1.94
CA PHE A 460 27.36 -9.59 2.39
C PHE A 460 27.70 -9.72 3.88
N GLY A 461 28.90 -9.25 4.27
CA GLY A 461 29.37 -9.28 5.65
C GLY A 461 29.05 -8.01 6.44
N ALA A 462 29.44 -8.00 7.73
CA ALA A 462 29.23 -6.87 8.64
C ALA A 462 29.84 -5.54 8.15
N ASN A 463 30.88 -5.59 7.32
CA ASN A 463 31.39 -4.45 6.57
C ASN A 463 30.62 -4.36 5.25
N ALA A 464 29.46 -3.69 5.29
CA ALA A 464 28.51 -3.54 4.19
C ALA A 464 29.14 -2.84 2.95
N SER A 465 29.84 -3.61 2.12
CA SER A 465 30.12 -3.22 0.75
C SER A 465 28.97 -3.71 -0.15
N PRO A 466 28.45 -2.87 -1.06
CA PRO A 466 27.43 -3.27 -2.02
C PRO A 466 27.80 -4.57 -2.75
N LEU A 467 26.82 -5.45 -2.95
CA LEU A 467 26.92 -6.54 -3.90
C LEU A 467 27.24 -5.94 -5.28
N LYS A 468 28.50 -6.04 -5.72
CA LYS A 468 28.77 -6.05 -7.16
C LYS A 468 28.05 -7.28 -7.71
N PRO A 469 27.29 -7.17 -8.81
CA PRO A 469 26.63 -8.32 -9.39
C PRO A 469 27.69 -9.42 -9.60
N SER A 470 27.57 -10.48 -8.82
CA SER A 470 28.42 -11.64 -8.97
C SER A 470 28.06 -12.26 -10.31
N LEU A 471 28.93 -12.06 -11.30
CA LEU A 471 29.01 -12.94 -12.45
C LEU A 471 29.28 -14.34 -11.90
N ASN A 472 28.22 -15.11 -11.66
CA ASN A 472 28.35 -16.54 -11.57
C ASN A 472 28.98 -16.96 -12.90
N LYS A 473 30.20 -17.50 -12.80
CA LYS A 473 30.75 -18.42 -13.79
C LYS A 473 29.77 -19.60 -13.88
N VAL A 474 28.73 -19.43 -14.67
CA VAL A 474 28.22 -20.53 -15.45
C VAL A 474 29.24 -20.66 -16.57
N GLU A 475 29.88 -21.82 -16.67
CA GLU A 475 30.58 -22.24 -17.88
C GLU A 475 29.53 -22.37 -19.00
N GLU A 476 29.07 -21.23 -19.49
CA GLU A 476 28.36 -21.12 -20.76
C GLU A 476 29.39 -20.70 -21.79
N THR A 477 29.54 -21.56 -22.79
CA THR A 477 30.26 -21.34 -24.04
C THR A 477 29.68 -20.11 -24.75
N ILE A 478 30.23 -18.93 -24.48
CA ILE A 478 29.88 -17.68 -25.16
C ILE A 478 30.79 -17.49 -26.39
N PRO A 479 30.26 -17.12 -27.58
CA PRO A 479 31.02 -17.01 -28.82
C PRO A 479 32.10 -15.92 -28.80
N GLU A 480 33.23 -16.22 -29.44
CA GLU A 480 34.55 -15.55 -29.48
C GLU A 480 34.66 -14.03 -29.71
N ASN A 481 33.61 -13.23 -29.89
CA ASN A 481 33.76 -11.93 -30.58
C ASN A 481 33.47 -10.61 -29.83
N LYS A 482 33.26 -10.60 -28.50
CA LYS A 482 33.05 -9.31 -27.77
C LYS A 482 34.00 -9.02 -26.60
N THR A 483 34.71 -10.01 -26.07
CA THR A 483 35.64 -9.80 -24.94
C THR A 483 37.02 -9.29 -25.38
N VAL A 484 37.34 -9.39 -26.68
CA VAL A 484 38.69 -9.12 -27.19
C VAL A 484 38.98 -7.61 -27.30
N ALA A 485 37.99 -6.74 -27.45
CA ALA A 485 38.23 -5.31 -27.68
C ALA A 485 38.61 -4.51 -26.41
N LEU A 486 38.02 -4.80 -25.24
CA LEU A 486 38.25 -4.04 -24.00
C LEU A 486 39.42 -4.57 -23.15
N ALA A 487 39.86 -5.82 -23.33
CA ALA A 487 41.01 -6.39 -22.62
C ALA A 487 42.36 -6.16 -23.34
N ARG A 488 42.35 -5.59 -24.56
CA ARG A 488 43.49 -5.47 -25.48
C ARG A 488 44.56 -4.44 -25.08
N GLY A 489 44.23 -3.45 -24.26
CA GLY A 489 45.15 -2.37 -23.89
C GLY A 489 46.09 -2.74 -22.74
N GLU A 490 45.54 -2.94 -21.53
CA GLU A 490 46.33 -3.10 -20.31
C GLU A 490 47.08 -4.44 -20.23
N LYS A 491 46.46 -5.54 -20.69
CA LYS A 491 47.07 -6.88 -20.60
C LYS A 491 48.08 -7.17 -21.71
N ARG A 492 47.99 -6.47 -22.86
CA ARG A 492 48.99 -6.60 -23.94
C ARG A 492 50.34 -6.07 -23.50
N GLY A 493 50.39 -4.94 -22.81
CA GLY A 493 51.62 -4.35 -22.27
C GLY A 493 52.36 -5.30 -21.31
N ILE A 494 51.62 -6.00 -20.44
CA ILE A 494 52.19 -6.98 -19.50
C ILE A 494 52.83 -8.15 -20.24
N VAL A 495 52.16 -8.68 -21.27
CA VAL A 495 52.70 -9.80 -22.06
C VAL A 495 53.89 -9.36 -22.90
N LEU A 496 53.87 -8.16 -23.47
CA LEU A 496 55.02 -7.58 -24.20
C LEU A 496 56.24 -7.41 -23.30
N GLN A 497 56.07 -6.86 -22.09
CA GLN A 497 57.16 -6.74 -21.11
C GLN A 497 57.72 -8.09 -20.68
N ALA A 498 56.85 -9.09 -20.47
CA ALA A 498 57.30 -10.43 -20.13
C ALA A 498 58.03 -11.11 -21.29
N VAL A 499 57.56 -10.94 -22.53
CA VAL A 499 58.28 -11.40 -23.73
C VAL A 499 59.63 -10.70 -23.81
N ALA A 500 59.72 -9.39 -23.62
CA ALA A 500 60.98 -8.64 -23.65
C ALA A 500 62.03 -9.20 -22.68
N ARG A 501 61.62 -9.62 -21.47
CA ARG A 501 62.51 -10.17 -20.42
C ARG A 501 62.96 -11.61 -20.63
N LEU A 502 62.30 -12.37 -21.51
CA LEU A 502 62.66 -13.75 -21.81
C LEU A 502 63.85 -13.85 -22.78
N PRO A 503 64.57 -14.99 -22.83
CA PRO A 503 65.61 -15.22 -23.82
C PRO A 503 65.08 -15.18 -25.27
N GLU A 504 65.98 -15.11 -26.27
CA GLU A 504 65.60 -15.03 -27.70
C GLU A 504 64.69 -16.17 -28.14
N GLN A 505 64.81 -17.34 -27.51
CA GLN A 505 63.91 -18.47 -27.64
C GLN A 505 63.25 -18.76 -26.31
N PHE A 506 61.92 -18.92 -26.29
CA PHE A 506 61.16 -19.21 -25.08
C PHE A 506 59.95 -20.09 -25.38
N THR A 507 59.48 -20.82 -24.37
CA THR A 507 58.28 -21.65 -24.47
C THR A 507 57.04 -20.92 -23.95
N ALA A 508 55.87 -21.37 -24.39
CA ALA A 508 54.60 -20.84 -23.86
C ALA A 508 54.44 -21.05 -22.34
N GLN A 509 55.12 -22.03 -21.76
CA GLN A 509 55.07 -22.32 -20.32
C GLN A 509 55.95 -21.36 -19.50
N GLU A 510 57.12 -20.98 -20.02
CA GLU A 510 58.00 -19.96 -19.41
C GLU A 510 57.37 -18.56 -19.46
N LEU A 511 56.68 -18.23 -20.57
CA LEU A 511 55.95 -16.98 -20.68
C LEU A 511 54.79 -16.89 -19.68
N ARG A 512 54.08 -17.99 -19.43
CA ARG A 512 53.01 -18.05 -18.42
C ARG A 512 53.53 -17.83 -17.01
N ARG A 513 54.67 -18.45 -16.66
CA ARG A 513 55.31 -18.23 -15.35
C ARG A 513 55.72 -16.77 -15.14
N SER A 514 56.04 -16.07 -16.23
CA SER A 514 56.46 -14.67 -16.21
C SER A 514 55.30 -13.66 -16.24
N CYS A 515 54.04 -14.10 -16.36
CA CYS A 515 52.83 -13.26 -16.40
C CYS A 515 51.73 -13.71 -15.38
N PRO A 516 52.00 -13.71 -14.06
CA PRO A 516 50.97 -14.07 -13.08
C PRO A 516 49.81 -13.06 -13.13
N GLY A 517 48.60 -13.50 -13.52
CA GLY A 517 47.40 -12.66 -13.65
C GLY A 517 46.83 -12.52 -15.07
N VAL A 518 47.53 -13.04 -16.09
CA VAL A 518 47.03 -13.11 -17.47
C VAL A 518 46.50 -14.52 -17.77
N SER A 519 45.29 -14.62 -18.34
CA SER A 519 44.72 -15.93 -18.65
C SER A 519 45.48 -16.64 -19.78
N PRO A 520 45.54 -17.99 -19.77
CA PRO A 520 46.23 -18.77 -20.81
C PRO A 520 45.76 -18.49 -22.25
N GLU A 521 44.48 -18.15 -22.42
CA GLU A 521 43.92 -17.79 -23.72
C GLU A 521 44.37 -16.41 -24.18
N MET A 522 44.43 -15.44 -23.27
CA MET A 522 44.90 -14.09 -23.60
C MET A 522 46.37 -14.11 -24.04
N VAL A 523 47.22 -14.92 -23.39
CA VAL A 523 48.61 -15.13 -23.83
C VAL A 523 48.66 -15.69 -25.26
N ARG A 524 47.78 -16.63 -25.62
CA ARG A 524 47.72 -17.19 -26.99
C ARG A 524 47.24 -16.15 -28.01
N VAL A 525 46.26 -15.32 -27.67
CA VAL A 525 45.78 -14.25 -28.56
C VAL A 525 46.89 -13.24 -28.81
N VAL A 526 47.58 -12.78 -27.77
CA VAL A 526 48.69 -11.81 -27.91
C VAL A 526 49.85 -12.41 -28.69
N LEU A 527 50.24 -13.67 -28.45
CA LEU A 527 51.29 -14.33 -29.24
C LEU A 527 50.93 -14.43 -30.73
N ARG A 528 49.67 -14.71 -31.07
CA ARG A 528 49.20 -14.69 -32.48
C ARG A 528 49.25 -13.29 -33.08
N GLU A 529 48.95 -12.25 -32.30
CA GLU A 529 49.05 -10.86 -32.76
C GLU A 529 50.52 -10.46 -32.99
N LEU A 530 51.43 -10.76 -32.05
CA LEU A 530 52.87 -10.50 -32.21
C LEU A 530 53.47 -11.27 -33.40
N GLN A 531 52.95 -12.47 -33.69
CA GLN A 531 53.32 -13.23 -34.88
C GLN A 531 52.80 -12.58 -36.17
N LYS A 532 51.58 -12.02 -36.17
CA LYS A 532 51.04 -11.23 -37.30
C LYS A 532 51.81 -9.92 -37.50
N GLU A 533 52.29 -9.30 -36.43
CA GLU A 533 53.14 -8.12 -36.44
C GLU A 533 54.63 -8.45 -36.75
N ASN A 534 54.94 -9.73 -37.02
CA ASN A 534 56.27 -10.24 -37.40
C ASN A 534 57.37 -10.00 -36.34
N LEU A 535 56.98 -9.80 -35.07
CA LEU A 535 57.87 -9.59 -33.93
C LEU A 535 58.38 -10.91 -33.33
N ILE A 536 57.63 -12.00 -33.51
CA ILE A 536 58.00 -13.36 -33.05
C ILE A 536 57.61 -14.41 -34.09
N ILE A 537 58.27 -15.57 -34.05
CA ILE A 537 57.99 -16.74 -34.88
C ILE A 537 57.81 -17.97 -33.98
N SER A 538 56.87 -18.86 -34.32
CA SER A 538 56.72 -20.16 -33.66
C SER A 538 57.26 -21.27 -34.55
N ASP A 539 58.08 -22.16 -33.98
CA ASP A 539 58.62 -23.35 -34.64
C ASP A 539 57.66 -24.58 -34.53
N GLY A 540 56.39 -24.38 -34.16
CA GLY A 540 55.39 -25.47 -34.07
C GLY A 540 53.98 -25.04 -33.66
N HIS A 541 53.05 -26.01 -33.51
CA HIS A 541 51.67 -25.79 -33.03
C HIS A 541 51.41 -26.69 -31.80
N GLY A 542 51.04 -26.08 -30.67
CA GLY A 542 50.71 -26.81 -29.43
C GLY A 542 51.37 -26.22 -28.17
N PRO A 543 51.11 -26.81 -26.97
CA PRO A 543 51.66 -26.33 -25.70
C PRO A 543 53.19 -26.45 -25.56
N GLY A 544 53.84 -27.25 -26.41
CA GLY A 544 55.30 -27.38 -26.52
C GLY A 544 55.96 -26.52 -27.61
N ALA A 545 55.23 -25.58 -28.22
CA ALA A 545 55.77 -24.71 -29.25
C ALA A 545 56.83 -23.75 -28.69
N VAL A 546 57.99 -23.71 -29.36
CA VAL A 546 59.09 -22.79 -29.07
C VAL A 546 58.91 -21.52 -29.92
N TRP A 547 58.97 -20.37 -29.26
CA TRP A 547 58.81 -19.06 -29.87
C TRP A 547 60.15 -18.34 -29.93
N ARG A 548 60.46 -17.71 -31.06
CA ARG A 548 61.70 -16.96 -31.29
C ARG A 548 61.41 -15.50 -31.60
N LYS A 549 62.13 -14.58 -30.99
CA LYS A 549 62.02 -13.14 -31.27
C LYS A 549 62.65 -12.79 -32.62
N ARG A 550 62.02 -11.88 -33.38
CA ARG A 550 62.59 -11.25 -34.57
C ARG A 550 62.72 -9.74 -34.31
N GLY A 551 63.93 -9.30 -34.01
CA GLY A 551 64.27 -7.89 -33.73
C GLY A 551 64.39 -7.55 -32.24
N ILE A 552 64.78 -6.30 -31.94
CA ILE A 552 64.97 -5.81 -30.56
C ILE A 552 63.60 -5.40 -29.99
N ILE A 553 63.00 -6.27 -29.18
CA ILE A 553 61.82 -5.94 -28.38
C ILE A 553 62.32 -5.27 -27.09
N THR A 554 62.20 -3.94 -26.97
CA THR A 554 62.61 -3.19 -25.76
C THR A 554 61.42 -2.92 -24.84
N GLU A 555 61.65 -2.71 -23.54
CA GLU A 555 60.59 -2.48 -22.54
C GLU A 555 59.70 -1.23 -22.79
N LYS A 556 59.99 -0.42 -23.84
CA LYS A 556 59.26 0.81 -24.20
C LYS A 556 58.62 0.76 -25.60
N GLY A 557 57.99 -0.36 -25.97
CA GLY A 557 57.13 -0.43 -27.15
C GLY A 557 56.57 -1.81 -27.39
#